data_AF-A0A9N8JCL1-F1
#
_entry.id   AF-A0A9N8JCL1-F1
#
_cell.length_a   1.000
_cell.length_b   1.000
_cell.length_c   1.000
_cell.angle_alpha   90.00
_cell.angle_beta   90.00
_cell.angle_gamma   90.00
#
_symmetry.space_group_name_H-M   'P 1'
#
loop_
_entity.id
_entity.type
_entity.pdbx_description
1 polymer ?
#
loop_
_entity_poly.entity_id
_entity_poly.type
_entity_poly.pdbx_seq_one_letter_code
_entity_poly.pdbx_strand_id
1 'polypeptide(L)'
;MGENMHHILRLCYSAELIKVIVTFLCRDSAKNAQQDPQFGSWDLSGIKQFQSWCKEQGAIEFSPHISGSRLSQQSFWDLEWNTQYLSKLIDAYALTFLRKALLLTHIHFGVDFANPNENPELPELQRLARTLRLPSPQEVVTQLGNDEELQMVAARWINSVLVSTATKERLRTDAQYLSHPTIFELVGLPKHYDTLTEEAIKRRCPTTGKEVTDPAICLFCGEIFCSQASCCMTDRNKGGCFQHREK
;
A
#
# COMPACT_ATOMS: atom_id res chain seq x y z
N MET A 1 -31.91 6.00 -8.56
CA MET A 1 -30.53 6.52 -8.75
C MET A 1 -29.59 6.06 -7.63
N GLY A 2 -30.04 5.98 -6.37
CA GLY A 2 -29.21 5.50 -5.24
C GLY A 2 -28.76 4.03 -5.27
N GLU A 3 -29.61 3.11 -5.73
CA GLU A 3 -29.27 1.66 -5.80
C GLU A 3 -28.11 1.38 -6.79
N ASN A 4 -28.17 1.95 -8.00
CA ASN A 4 -27.09 1.82 -8.98
C ASN A 4 -25.75 2.36 -8.47
N MET A 5 -25.77 3.46 -7.70
CA MET A 5 -24.56 4.03 -7.12
C MET A 5 -23.96 3.12 -6.05
N HIS A 6 -24.77 2.49 -5.21
CA HIS A 6 -24.28 1.56 -4.19
C HIS A 6 -23.58 0.35 -4.83
N HIS A 7 -24.18 -0.21 -5.89
CA HIS A 7 -23.56 -1.31 -6.64
C HIS A 7 -22.24 -0.90 -7.31
N ILE A 8 -22.18 0.30 -7.90
CA ILE A 8 -20.94 0.83 -8.47
C ILE A 8 -19.88 1.00 -7.38
N LEU A 9 -20.25 1.57 -6.23
CA LEU A 9 -19.33 1.77 -5.12
C LEU A 9 -18.78 0.45 -4.59
N ARG A 10 -19.65 -0.56 -4.44
CA ARG A 10 -19.25 -1.91 -4.03
C ARG A 10 -18.31 -2.55 -5.04
N LEU A 11 -18.60 -2.42 -6.34
CA LEU A 11 -17.74 -2.93 -7.41
C LEU A 11 -16.35 -2.25 -7.38
N CYS A 12 -16.33 -0.91 -7.28
CA CYS A 12 -15.08 -0.15 -7.18
C CYS A 12 -14.28 -0.50 -5.93
N TYR A 13 -14.95 -0.74 -4.80
CA TYR A 13 -14.30 -1.15 -3.56
C TYR A 13 -13.66 -2.53 -3.69
N SER A 14 -14.40 -3.53 -4.17
CA SER A 14 -13.86 -4.87 -4.40
C SER A 14 -12.69 -4.84 -5.40
N ALA A 15 -12.81 -4.07 -6.49
CA ALA A 15 -11.75 -3.90 -7.47
C ALA A 15 -10.49 -3.29 -6.85
N GLU A 16 -10.60 -2.23 -6.02
CA GLU A 16 -9.45 -1.63 -5.36
C GLU A 16 -8.75 -2.62 -4.42
N LEU A 17 -9.50 -3.43 -3.66
CA LEU A 17 -8.90 -4.45 -2.79
C LEU A 17 -8.19 -5.55 -3.59
N ILE A 18 -8.81 -6.04 -4.67
CA ILE A 18 -8.18 -7.01 -5.58
C ILE A 18 -6.88 -6.42 -6.16
N LYS A 19 -6.88 -5.12 -6.49
CA LYS A 19 -5.69 -4.39 -6.96
C LYS A 19 -4.55 -4.48 -5.97
N VAL A 20 -4.86 -4.19 -4.71
CA VAL A 20 -3.90 -4.16 -3.61
C VAL A 20 -3.32 -5.54 -3.43
N ILE A 21 -4.17 -6.56 -3.34
CA ILE A 21 -3.77 -7.96 -3.21
C ILE A 21 -2.81 -8.34 -4.33
N VAL A 22 -3.21 -8.16 -5.59
CA VAL A 22 -2.40 -8.57 -6.75
C VAL A 22 -1.09 -7.77 -6.83
N THR A 23 -1.14 -6.47 -6.60
CA THR A 23 0.06 -5.61 -6.66
C THR A 23 1.10 -6.04 -5.64
N PHE A 24 0.69 -6.36 -4.40
CA PHE A 24 1.62 -6.78 -3.36
C PHE A 24 2.07 -8.24 -3.49
N LEU A 25 1.24 -9.13 -4.05
CA LEU A 25 1.66 -10.48 -4.43
C LEU A 25 2.76 -10.45 -5.49
N CYS A 26 2.68 -9.51 -6.44
CA CYS A 26 3.67 -9.37 -7.51
C CYS A 26 4.94 -8.60 -7.11
N ARG A 27 5.00 -7.96 -5.93
CA ARG A 27 6.17 -7.18 -5.46
C ARG A 27 7.12 -8.02 -4.59
N ASP A 28 8.42 -7.83 -4.77
CA ASP A 28 9.48 -8.54 -4.02
C ASP A 28 9.55 -8.17 -2.52
N SER A 29 9.01 -7.01 -2.13
CA SER A 29 9.30 -6.36 -0.83
C SER A 29 8.65 -7.00 0.40
N ALA A 30 7.75 -7.98 0.26
CA ALA A 30 6.97 -8.52 1.39
C ALA A 30 7.63 -9.68 2.16
N LYS A 31 8.85 -10.10 1.80
CA LYS A 31 9.52 -11.26 2.44
C LYS A 31 10.20 -10.95 3.79
N ASN A 32 10.54 -9.69 4.07
CA ASN A 32 11.43 -9.35 5.19
C ASN A 32 10.73 -8.69 6.41
N ALA A 33 9.40 -8.66 6.46
CA ALA A 33 8.70 -8.13 7.63
C ALA A 33 8.72 -9.17 8.78
N GLN A 34 9.32 -8.79 9.92
CA GLN A 34 9.31 -9.60 11.14
C GLN A 34 7.86 -9.86 11.58
N GLN A 35 7.57 -11.12 11.91
CA GLN A 35 6.26 -11.56 12.39
C GLN A 35 6.06 -11.06 13.82
N ASP A 36 5.00 -10.29 14.06
CA ASP A 36 4.58 -9.90 15.41
C ASP A 36 3.41 -10.81 15.85
N PRO A 37 3.59 -11.67 16.86
CA PRO A 37 2.65 -12.76 17.19
C PRO A 37 1.31 -12.32 17.81
N GLN A 38 1.06 -11.03 18.02
CA GLN A 38 -0.15 -10.54 18.72
C GLN A 38 -1.31 -10.10 17.81
N PHE A 39 -1.23 -10.30 16.50
CA PHE A 39 -2.26 -9.81 15.59
C PHE A 39 -3.40 -10.82 15.36
N GLY A 40 -4.64 -10.30 15.32
CA GLY A 40 -5.86 -11.09 15.08
C GLY A 40 -5.76 -11.96 13.83
N SER A 41 -6.42 -13.12 13.88
CA SER A 41 -6.41 -14.13 12.82
C SER A 41 -7.15 -13.63 11.58
N TRP A 42 -6.45 -12.92 10.71
CA TRP A 42 -6.92 -12.59 9.37
C TRP A 42 -6.93 -13.87 8.54
N ASP A 43 -8.08 -14.26 8.01
CA ASP A 43 -8.17 -15.39 7.09
C ASP A 43 -7.91 -14.95 5.64
N LEU A 44 -6.78 -15.39 5.08
CA LEU A 44 -6.39 -15.14 3.69
C LEU A 44 -6.61 -16.37 2.80
N SER A 45 -7.32 -17.40 3.28
CA SER A 45 -7.63 -18.61 2.53
C SER A 45 -8.32 -18.31 1.19
N GLY A 46 -9.17 -17.27 1.14
CA GLY A 46 -9.84 -16.85 -0.08
C GLY A 46 -8.88 -16.42 -1.21
N ILE A 47 -7.72 -15.85 -0.87
CA ILE A 47 -6.68 -15.52 -1.86
C ILE A 47 -6.06 -16.81 -2.43
N LYS A 48 -5.82 -17.81 -1.57
CA LYS A 48 -5.30 -19.12 -2.00
C LYS A 48 -6.32 -19.86 -2.89
N GLN A 49 -7.60 -19.83 -2.51
CA GLN A 49 -8.68 -20.39 -3.32
C GLN A 49 -8.74 -19.73 -4.69
N PHE A 50 -8.65 -18.40 -4.75
CA PHE A 50 -8.61 -17.66 -6.00
C PHE A 50 -7.39 -18.01 -6.87
N GLN A 51 -6.20 -18.16 -6.27
CA GLN A 51 -5.01 -18.63 -6.97
C GLN A 51 -5.22 -20.04 -7.58
N SER A 52 -5.80 -20.96 -6.81
CA SER A 52 -6.11 -22.32 -7.28
C SER A 52 -7.12 -22.30 -8.42
N TRP A 53 -8.19 -21.52 -8.29
CA TRP A 53 -9.20 -21.35 -9.35
C TRP A 53 -8.58 -20.78 -10.63
N CYS A 54 -7.72 -19.76 -10.52
CA CYS A 54 -7.03 -19.19 -11.69
C CYS A 54 -6.13 -20.22 -12.39
N LYS A 55 -5.49 -21.12 -11.63
CA LYS A 55 -4.67 -22.21 -12.16
C LYS A 55 -5.51 -23.25 -12.90
N GLU A 56 -6.65 -23.64 -12.33
CA GLU A 56 -7.55 -24.64 -12.91
C GLU A 56 -8.18 -24.14 -14.22
N GLN A 57 -8.59 -22.87 -14.25
CA GLN A 57 -9.25 -22.27 -15.40
C GLN A 57 -8.28 -21.73 -16.46
N GLY A 58 -6.97 -21.73 -16.19
CA GLY A 58 -6.00 -21.03 -17.03
C GLY A 58 -6.33 -19.54 -17.20
N ALA A 59 -6.98 -18.95 -16.19
CA ALA A 59 -7.65 -17.66 -16.32
C ALA A 59 -6.69 -16.47 -16.35
N ILE A 60 -5.43 -16.65 -15.96
CA ILE A 60 -4.40 -15.60 -15.94
C ILE A 60 -3.15 -16.12 -16.66
N GLU A 61 -2.81 -15.49 -17.79
CA GLU A 61 -1.59 -15.79 -18.54
C GLU A 61 -0.55 -14.69 -18.33
N PHE A 62 0.53 -15.01 -17.63
CA PHE A 62 1.70 -14.14 -17.53
C PHE A 62 2.62 -14.38 -18.71
N SER A 63 2.68 -13.42 -19.64
CA SER A 63 3.68 -13.47 -20.70
C SER A 63 5.04 -13.01 -20.17
N PRO A 64 6.13 -13.76 -20.45
CA PRO A 64 7.49 -13.44 -19.99
C PRO A 64 8.06 -12.17 -20.65
N HIS A 65 7.45 -11.66 -21.73
CA HIS A 65 7.86 -10.43 -22.40
C HIS A 65 7.15 -9.17 -21.88
N ILE A 66 6.18 -9.37 -21.00
CA ILE A 66 5.15 -8.39 -20.63
C ILE A 66 5.22 -8.04 -19.13
N SER A 67 5.68 -8.99 -18.32
CA SER A 67 5.52 -8.91 -16.87
C SER A 67 6.83 -8.46 -16.20
N GLY A 68 6.73 -7.73 -15.07
CA GLY A 68 7.89 -7.39 -14.25
C GLY A 68 8.71 -8.63 -13.87
N SER A 69 10.00 -8.43 -13.54
CA SER A 69 11.06 -9.45 -13.43
C SER A 69 10.74 -10.75 -12.66
N ARG A 70 9.72 -10.76 -11.79
CA ARG A 70 9.31 -11.96 -11.03
C ARG A 70 8.21 -12.79 -11.70
N LEU A 71 7.29 -12.14 -12.40
CA LEU A 71 6.19 -12.83 -13.11
C LEU A 71 6.69 -13.54 -14.38
N SER A 72 7.87 -13.16 -14.87
CA SER A 72 8.61 -13.93 -15.86
C SER A 72 9.30 -15.18 -15.28
N GLN A 73 9.38 -15.32 -13.95
CA GLN A 73 10.08 -16.41 -13.25
C GLN A 73 9.15 -17.32 -12.42
N GLN A 74 8.02 -16.82 -11.94
CA GLN A 74 7.05 -17.54 -11.12
C GLN A 74 5.61 -17.24 -11.58
N SER A 75 4.78 -18.27 -11.59
CA SER A 75 3.36 -18.17 -11.96
C SER A 75 2.53 -17.53 -10.84
N PHE A 76 1.35 -16.99 -11.17
CA PHE A 76 0.46 -16.32 -10.20
C PHE A 76 0.19 -17.14 -8.95
N TRP A 77 -0.09 -18.42 -9.19
CA TRP A 77 -0.54 -19.38 -8.20
C TRP A 77 0.59 -19.87 -7.29
N ASP A 78 1.85 -19.62 -7.65
CA ASP A 78 3.02 -19.99 -6.84
C ASP A 78 3.47 -18.83 -5.93
N LEU A 79 2.80 -17.68 -5.99
CA LEU A 79 3.15 -16.51 -5.19
C LEU A 79 2.77 -16.71 -3.72
N GLU A 80 3.72 -16.41 -2.85
CA GLU A 80 3.58 -16.41 -1.40
C GLU A 80 3.58 -14.99 -0.83
N TRP A 81 3.00 -14.83 0.36
CA TRP A 81 2.89 -13.56 1.05
C TRP A 81 3.09 -13.74 2.55
N ASN A 82 3.51 -12.67 3.20
CA ASN A 82 3.42 -12.56 4.65
C ASN A 82 1.99 -12.14 5.03
N THR A 83 1.26 -13.02 5.72
CA THR A 83 -0.14 -12.82 6.12
C THR A 83 -0.35 -11.51 6.88
N GLN A 84 0.51 -11.20 7.83
CA GLN A 84 0.38 -10.02 8.69
C GLN A 84 0.65 -8.72 7.93
N TYR A 85 1.63 -8.74 7.03
CA TYR A 85 1.95 -7.57 6.22
C TYR A 85 0.84 -7.29 5.20
N LEU A 86 0.36 -8.35 4.52
CA LEU A 86 -0.69 -8.22 3.52
C LEU A 86 -2.02 -7.78 4.16
N SER A 87 -2.39 -8.32 5.33
CA SER A 87 -3.60 -7.89 6.03
C SER A 87 -3.57 -6.42 6.42
N LYS A 88 -2.46 -5.93 6.98
CA LYS A 88 -2.28 -4.51 7.32
C LYS A 88 -2.39 -3.61 6.10
N LEU A 89 -1.84 -4.03 4.96
CA LEU A 89 -1.95 -3.27 3.73
C LEU A 89 -3.40 -3.26 3.23
N ILE A 90 -4.08 -4.40 3.18
CA ILE A 90 -5.49 -4.46 2.78
C ILE A 90 -6.33 -3.52 3.64
N ASP A 91 -6.16 -3.56 4.97
CA ASP A 91 -6.88 -2.68 5.89
C ASP A 91 -6.56 -1.19 5.65
N ALA A 92 -5.29 -0.83 5.43
CA ALA A 92 -4.89 0.56 5.17
C ALA A 92 -5.48 1.12 3.86
N TYR A 93 -5.44 0.34 2.77
CA TYR A 93 -6.01 0.74 1.49
C TYR A 93 -7.54 0.75 1.54
N ALA A 94 -8.17 -0.22 2.21
CA ALA A 94 -9.60 -0.25 2.45
C ALA A 94 -10.06 1.01 3.19
N LEU A 95 -9.41 1.35 4.31
CA LEU A 95 -9.71 2.56 5.08
C LEU A 95 -9.60 3.83 4.23
N THR A 96 -8.54 3.92 3.42
CA THR A 96 -8.32 5.06 2.52
C THR A 96 -9.44 5.19 1.48
N PHE A 97 -9.84 4.07 0.87
CA PHE A 97 -10.96 4.05 -0.06
C PHE A 97 -12.25 4.49 0.62
N LEU A 98 -12.56 3.94 1.79
CA LEU A 98 -13.79 4.22 2.52
C LEU A 98 -13.89 5.69 2.93
N ARG A 99 -12.80 6.32 3.38
CA ARG A 99 -12.76 7.77 3.66
C ARG A 99 -13.08 8.60 2.42
N LYS A 100 -12.47 8.26 1.27
CA LYS A 100 -12.73 8.95 -0.01
C LYS A 100 -14.17 8.74 -0.48
N ALA A 101 -14.68 7.52 -0.37
CA ALA A 101 -16.04 7.16 -0.71
C ALA A 101 -17.06 7.93 0.13
N LEU A 102 -16.84 8.03 1.45
CA LEU A 102 -17.69 8.81 2.36
C LEU A 102 -17.72 10.29 1.95
N LEU A 103 -16.57 10.91 1.69
CA LEU A 103 -16.51 12.31 1.26
C LEU A 103 -17.21 12.51 -0.08
N LEU A 104 -16.97 11.63 -1.06
CA LEU A 104 -17.60 11.71 -2.37
C LEU A 104 -19.13 11.57 -2.27
N THR A 105 -19.61 10.58 -1.51
CA THR A 105 -21.04 10.33 -1.29
C THR A 105 -21.72 11.49 -0.56
N HIS A 106 -21.05 12.08 0.42
CA HIS A 106 -21.55 13.25 1.12
C HIS A 106 -21.59 14.50 0.22
N ILE A 107 -20.46 14.85 -0.41
CA ILE A 107 -20.31 16.11 -1.14
C ILE A 107 -21.10 16.09 -2.47
N HIS A 108 -20.96 15.02 -3.24
CA HIS A 108 -21.53 14.98 -4.59
C HIS A 108 -23.00 14.55 -4.58
N PHE A 109 -23.38 13.64 -3.66
CA PHE A 109 -24.72 13.06 -3.64
C PHE A 109 -25.57 13.55 -2.47
N GLY A 110 -25.03 14.40 -1.58
CA GLY A 110 -25.77 15.00 -0.47
C GLY A 110 -26.21 14.00 0.59
N VAL A 111 -25.57 12.84 0.69
CA VAL A 111 -25.92 11.83 1.68
C VAL A 111 -25.46 12.30 3.06
N ASP A 112 -26.39 12.42 3.99
CA ASP A 112 -26.09 12.68 5.40
C ASP A 112 -25.82 11.36 6.13
N PHE A 113 -24.68 11.32 6.82
CA PHE A 113 -24.20 10.16 7.56
C PHE A 113 -24.31 10.34 9.07
N ALA A 114 -25.00 11.39 9.54
CA ALA A 114 -25.29 11.59 10.96
C ALA A 114 -26.03 10.36 11.52
N ASN A 115 -25.28 9.48 12.20
CA ASN A 115 -25.82 8.27 12.81
C ASN A 115 -25.70 8.37 14.34
N PRO A 116 -26.79 8.67 15.06
CA PRO A 116 -26.77 8.78 16.52
C PRO A 116 -26.50 7.44 17.22
N ASN A 117 -26.59 6.31 16.52
CA ASN A 117 -26.36 4.96 17.06
C ASN A 117 -24.97 4.41 16.72
N GLU A 118 -24.05 5.26 16.25
CA GLU A 118 -22.69 4.83 15.93
C GLU A 118 -21.90 4.53 17.22
N ASN A 119 -21.35 3.32 17.32
CA ASN A 119 -20.53 2.94 18.46
C ASN A 119 -19.10 3.53 18.28
N PRO A 120 -18.68 4.50 19.10
CA PRO A 120 -17.38 5.15 18.97
C PRO A 120 -16.20 4.22 19.28
N GLU A 121 -16.43 3.12 20.00
CA GLU A 121 -15.39 2.14 20.38
C GLU A 121 -14.97 1.23 19.22
N LEU A 122 -15.72 1.24 18.12
CA LEU A 122 -15.38 0.42 16.95
C LEU A 122 -14.27 1.06 16.12
N PRO A 123 -13.36 0.25 15.54
CA PRO A 123 -12.38 0.73 14.58
C PRO A 123 -13.03 1.50 13.44
N GLU A 124 -12.41 2.60 13.04
CA GLU A 124 -12.91 3.50 11.99
C GLU A 124 -13.24 2.75 10.69
N LEU A 125 -12.41 1.79 10.27
CA LEU A 125 -12.65 0.98 9.09
C LEU A 125 -14.01 0.25 9.16
N GLN A 126 -14.33 -0.36 10.31
CA GLN A 126 -15.59 -1.08 10.49
C GLN A 126 -16.78 -0.12 10.53
N ARG A 127 -16.61 1.04 11.18
CA ARG A 127 -17.61 2.10 11.21
C ARG A 127 -17.95 2.61 9.81
N LEU A 128 -16.94 2.97 9.03
CA LEU A 128 -17.12 3.46 7.66
C LEU A 128 -17.72 2.41 6.72
N ALA A 129 -17.27 1.15 6.81
CA ALA A 129 -17.84 0.06 6.02
C ALA A 129 -19.35 -0.10 6.30
N ARG A 130 -19.75 -0.06 7.58
CA ARG A 130 -21.17 -0.12 7.98
C ARG A 130 -21.96 1.09 7.49
N THR A 131 -21.42 2.30 7.67
CA THR A 131 -22.05 3.55 7.24
C THR A 131 -22.30 3.59 5.73
N LEU A 132 -21.33 3.11 4.94
CA LEU A 132 -21.45 3.01 3.47
C LEU A 132 -22.17 1.74 2.99
N ARG A 133 -22.55 0.84 3.91
CA ARG A 133 -23.13 -0.49 3.62
C ARG A 133 -22.26 -1.31 2.66
N LEU A 134 -20.95 -1.27 2.87
CA LEU A 134 -19.96 -2.01 2.10
C LEU A 134 -19.49 -3.24 2.90
N PRO A 135 -19.08 -4.32 2.22
CA PRO A 135 -18.51 -5.48 2.90
C PRO A 135 -17.21 -5.11 3.63
N SER A 136 -16.91 -5.82 4.70
CA SER A 136 -15.59 -5.77 5.34
C SER A 136 -14.51 -6.28 4.39
N PRO A 137 -13.24 -5.88 4.57
CA PRO A 137 -12.15 -6.40 3.76
C PRO A 137 -12.04 -7.94 3.80
N GLN A 138 -12.30 -8.55 4.95
CA GLN A 138 -12.32 -10.00 5.12
C GLN A 138 -13.44 -10.63 4.29
N GLU A 139 -14.65 -10.07 4.32
CA GLU A 139 -15.76 -10.57 3.49
C GLU A 139 -15.46 -10.47 1.99
N VAL A 140 -14.76 -9.43 1.53
CA VAL A 140 -14.32 -9.32 0.12
C VAL A 140 -13.33 -10.42 -0.22
N VAL A 141 -12.38 -10.72 0.66
CA VAL A 141 -11.41 -11.81 0.46
C VAL A 141 -12.10 -13.18 0.47
N THR A 142 -13.05 -13.40 1.38
CA THR A 142 -13.85 -14.63 1.39
C THR A 142 -14.70 -14.76 0.12
N GLN A 143 -15.32 -13.68 -0.35
CA GLN A 143 -16.08 -13.66 -1.62
C GLN A 143 -15.15 -13.98 -2.80
N LEU A 144 -13.96 -13.39 -2.86
CA LEU A 144 -12.97 -13.67 -3.90
C LEU A 144 -12.58 -15.16 -3.97
N GLY A 145 -12.62 -15.87 -2.85
CA GLY A 145 -12.33 -17.31 -2.81
C GLY A 145 -13.48 -18.22 -3.21
N ASN A 146 -14.74 -17.79 -3.03
CA ASN A 146 -15.91 -18.67 -3.11
C ASN A 146 -16.94 -18.29 -4.20
N ASP A 147 -16.86 -17.07 -4.75
CA ASP A 147 -17.79 -16.57 -5.76
C ASP A 147 -17.14 -16.62 -7.16
N GLU A 148 -17.53 -17.60 -7.98
CA GLU A 148 -16.98 -17.79 -9.33
C GLU A 148 -17.22 -16.58 -10.26
N GLU A 149 -18.34 -15.85 -10.11
CA GLU A 149 -18.58 -14.66 -10.92
C GLU A 149 -17.59 -13.55 -10.59
N LEU A 150 -17.36 -13.33 -9.29
CA LEU A 150 -16.35 -12.38 -8.82
C LEU A 150 -14.95 -12.81 -9.25
N GLN A 151 -14.63 -14.11 -9.20
CA GLN A 151 -13.34 -14.66 -9.65
C GLN A 151 -13.11 -14.43 -11.13
N MET A 152 -14.11 -14.68 -11.98
CA MET A 152 -14.05 -14.40 -13.42
C MET A 152 -13.81 -12.91 -13.71
N VAL A 153 -14.55 -12.02 -13.04
CA VAL A 153 -14.38 -10.57 -13.21
C VAL A 153 -13.00 -10.13 -12.74
N ALA A 154 -12.56 -10.63 -11.58
CA ALA A 154 -11.24 -10.34 -11.01
C ALA A 154 -10.12 -10.78 -11.96
N ALA A 155 -10.15 -12.02 -12.46
CA ALA A 155 -9.13 -12.55 -13.36
C ALA A 155 -9.07 -11.77 -14.69
N ARG A 156 -10.22 -11.46 -15.29
CA ARG A 156 -10.27 -10.63 -16.51
C ARG A 156 -9.70 -9.24 -16.29
N TRP A 157 -9.99 -8.63 -15.15
CA TRP A 157 -9.46 -7.32 -14.81
C TRP A 157 -7.94 -7.37 -14.56
N ILE A 158 -7.48 -8.38 -13.82
CA ILE A 158 -6.05 -8.64 -13.59
C ILE A 158 -5.32 -8.78 -14.93
N ASN A 159 -5.81 -9.61 -15.85
CA ASN A 159 -5.24 -9.74 -17.20
C ASN A 159 -5.20 -8.40 -17.94
N SER A 160 -6.27 -7.61 -17.88
CA SER A 160 -6.30 -6.30 -18.54
C SER A 160 -5.23 -5.35 -18.00
N VAL A 161 -5.05 -5.32 -16.68
CA VAL A 161 -4.02 -4.51 -16.02
C VAL A 161 -2.62 -5.02 -16.39
N LEU A 162 -2.39 -6.33 -16.34
CA LEU A 162 -1.11 -6.96 -16.67
C LEU A 162 -0.71 -6.77 -18.14
N VAL A 163 -1.64 -7.00 -19.08
CA VAL A 163 -1.42 -6.78 -20.51
C VAL A 163 -1.16 -5.31 -20.82
N SER A 164 -1.78 -4.37 -20.09
CA SER A 164 -1.50 -2.93 -20.25
C SER A 164 -0.08 -2.56 -19.78
N THR A 165 0.43 -3.24 -18.74
CA THR A 165 1.79 -3.04 -18.23
C THR A 165 2.87 -3.66 -19.13
N ALA A 166 2.50 -4.56 -20.07
CA ALA A 166 3.38 -5.15 -21.08
C ALA A 166 4.09 -4.16 -21.99
N THR A 167 3.34 -3.13 -22.37
CA THR A 167 3.77 -2.16 -23.35
C THR A 167 4.74 -1.21 -22.65
N LYS A 168 6.04 -1.43 -22.91
CA LYS A 168 7.22 -0.82 -22.26
C LYS A 168 7.19 0.70 -22.02
N GLU A 169 6.26 1.45 -22.61
CA GLU A 169 6.12 2.89 -22.41
C GLU A 169 5.20 3.29 -21.24
N ARG A 170 4.38 2.39 -20.68
CA ARG A 170 3.47 2.72 -19.55
C ARG A 170 4.00 2.32 -18.16
N LEU A 171 5.04 1.49 -18.09
CA LEU A 171 5.59 0.98 -16.83
C LEU A 171 6.25 2.02 -15.92
N ARG A 172 6.64 3.19 -16.44
CA ARG A 172 7.08 4.31 -15.58
C ARG A 172 5.90 5.03 -14.88
N THR A 173 4.69 4.83 -15.36
CA THR A 173 3.44 5.39 -14.79
C THR A 173 2.67 4.38 -13.94
N ASP A 174 2.94 3.08 -14.04
CA ASP A 174 2.11 2.06 -13.38
C ASP A 174 2.60 1.69 -11.96
N ALA A 175 3.85 2.02 -11.62
CA ALA A 175 4.29 2.08 -10.22
C ALA A 175 3.54 3.15 -9.40
N GLN A 176 2.76 4.03 -10.05
CA GLN A 176 1.90 5.05 -9.44
C GLN A 176 0.45 4.59 -9.15
N TYR A 177 0.08 3.33 -9.45
CA TYR A 177 -1.33 2.92 -9.34
C TYR A 177 -1.86 2.79 -7.91
N LEU A 178 -1.01 2.50 -6.94
CA LEU A 178 -1.39 2.49 -5.53
C LEU A 178 -0.72 3.68 -4.86
N SER A 179 -1.51 4.74 -4.66
CA SER A 179 -1.09 5.86 -3.82
C SER A 179 -0.80 5.35 -2.42
N HIS A 180 0.17 5.96 -1.75
CA HIS A 180 0.46 5.63 -0.36
C HIS A 180 -0.83 5.67 0.49
N PRO A 181 -1.16 4.60 1.23
CA PRO A 181 -2.45 4.46 1.91
C PRO A 181 -2.51 5.26 3.21
N THR A 182 -1.41 5.89 3.61
CA THR A 182 -1.41 6.80 4.76
C THR A 182 -1.03 8.20 4.29
N ILE A 183 -1.44 9.18 5.10
CA ILE A 183 -1.04 10.57 4.92
C ILE A 183 0.49 10.61 4.90
N PHE A 184 1.07 11.33 3.94
CA PHE A 184 2.50 11.61 3.95
C PHE A 184 2.78 12.57 5.11
N GLU A 185 3.18 12.00 6.23
CA GLU A 185 3.63 12.77 7.37
C GLU A 185 5.14 12.94 7.28
N LEU A 186 5.57 14.20 7.32
CA LEU A 186 6.98 14.50 7.54
C LEU A 186 7.31 14.14 8.99
N VAL A 187 8.57 13.81 9.24
CA VAL A 187 9.08 13.55 10.58
C VAL A 187 8.68 14.69 11.52
N GLY A 188 7.95 14.33 12.57
CA GLY A 188 7.54 15.28 13.60
C GLY A 188 8.78 15.86 14.27
N LEU A 189 8.99 17.17 14.11
CA LEU A 189 10.09 17.86 14.75
C LEU A 189 9.74 18.21 16.21
N PRO A 190 10.71 18.20 17.13
CA PRO A 190 10.49 18.70 18.49
C PRO A 190 9.98 20.14 18.49
N LYS A 191 9.17 20.49 19.50
CA LYS A 191 8.65 21.86 19.67
C LYS A 191 9.76 22.90 19.86
N HIS A 192 10.89 22.49 20.43
CA HIS A 192 12.02 23.36 20.75
C HIS A 192 13.22 23.04 19.88
N TYR A 193 13.83 24.07 19.31
CA TYR A 193 15.02 23.95 18.45
C TYR A 193 16.23 23.38 19.20
N ASP A 194 16.34 23.66 20.50
CA ASP A 194 17.44 23.19 21.35
C ASP A 194 17.45 21.65 21.42
N THR A 195 16.28 21.01 21.51
CA THR A 195 16.16 19.55 21.49
C THR A 195 16.67 18.96 20.17
N LEU A 196 16.37 19.61 19.03
CA LEU A 196 16.89 19.17 17.73
C LEU A 196 18.42 19.33 17.66
N THR A 197 18.94 20.40 18.24
CA THR A 197 20.38 20.69 18.31
C THR A 197 21.11 19.66 19.17
N GLU A 198 20.56 19.32 20.33
CA GLU A 198 21.08 18.25 21.19
C GLU A 198 21.10 16.89 20.47
N GLU A 199 20.04 16.54 19.76
CA GLU A 199 19.98 15.32 18.96
C GLU A 199 20.99 15.31 17.81
N ALA A 200 21.23 16.47 17.19
CA ALA A 200 22.26 16.61 16.16
C ALA A 200 23.68 16.41 16.73
N ILE A 201 23.97 16.94 17.92
CA ILE A 201 25.28 16.81 18.59
C ILE A 201 25.56 15.36 19.00
N LYS A 202 24.53 14.61 19.43
CA LYS A 202 24.64 13.19 19.79
C LYS A 202 24.97 12.30 18.58
N ARG A 203 24.63 12.73 17.36
CA ARG A 203 24.86 11.97 16.13
C ARG A 203 26.32 12.06 15.68
N ARG A 204 26.73 11.10 14.86
CA ARG A 204 28.05 11.04 14.23
C ARG A 204 27.89 10.95 12.72
N CYS A 205 28.83 11.56 12.00
CA CYS A 205 28.86 11.53 10.54
C CYS A 205 28.98 10.08 10.06
N PRO A 206 28.07 9.60 9.19
CA PRO A 206 28.11 8.22 8.68
C PRO A 206 29.35 7.94 7.82
N THR A 207 29.96 8.97 7.24
CA THR A 207 31.16 8.84 6.38
C THR A 207 32.45 8.85 7.18
N THR A 208 32.56 9.69 8.22
CA THR A 208 33.83 9.92 8.95
C THR A 208 33.84 9.40 10.38
N GLY A 209 32.69 9.05 10.95
CA GLY A 209 32.54 8.65 12.35
C GLY A 209 32.77 9.78 13.38
N LYS A 210 33.09 10.99 12.93
CA LYS A 210 33.29 12.18 13.76
C LYS A 210 31.97 12.91 14.03
N GLU A 211 32.02 14.00 14.79
CA GLU A 211 30.87 14.88 15.01
C GLU A 211 30.32 15.42 13.68
N VAL A 212 29.00 15.60 13.62
CA VAL A 212 28.31 16.12 12.44
C VAL A 212 28.62 17.60 12.30
N THR A 213 29.18 18.00 11.17
CA THR A 213 29.42 19.40 10.83
C THR A 213 28.33 19.90 9.89
N ASP A 214 27.71 21.03 10.21
CA ASP A 214 26.56 21.58 9.49
C ASP A 214 25.42 20.54 9.38
N PRO A 215 24.76 20.21 10.51
CA PRO A 215 23.78 19.12 10.57
C PRO A 215 22.51 19.46 9.79
N ALA A 216 22.08 18.51 8.94
CA ALA A 216 20.78 18.52 8.27
C ALA A 216 19.99 17.26 8.64
N ILE A 217 18.66 17.38 8.74
CA ILE A 217 17.74 16.28 9.00
C ILE A 217 16.90 15.97 7.76
N CYS A 218 16.74 14.70 7.41
CA CYS A 218 15.82 14.28 6.37
C CYS A 218 14.39 14.17 6.94
N LEU A 219 13.45 14.94 6.39
CA LEU A 219 12.05 14.92 6.85
C LEU A 219 11.25 13.69 6.43
N PHE A 220 11.82 12.79 5.61
CA PHE A 220 11.18 11.52 5.24
C PHE A 220 11.56 10.36 6.18
N CYS A 221 12.80 10.31 6.67
CA CYS A 221 13.32 9.18 7.46
C CYS A 221 13.87 9.56 8.84
N GLY A 222 14.11 10.85 9.10
CA GLY A 222 14.60 11.36 10.39
C GLY A 222 16.11 11.21 10.60
N GLU A 223 16.85 10.71 9.61
CA GLU A 223 18.31 10.64 9.67
C GLU A 223 18.93 12.06 9.70
N ILE A 224 19.96 12.24 10.53
CA ILE A 224 20.76 13.47 10.61
C ILE A 224 22.15 13.20 10.04
N PHE A 225 22.61 14.06 9.14
CA PHE A 225 23.91 13.95 8.47
C PHE A 225 24.46 15.34 8.12
N CYS A 226 25.73 15.41 7.71
CA CYS A 226 26.34 16.67 7.30
C CYS A 226 25.74 17.16 5.97
N SER A 227 25.36 18.44 5.90
CA SER A 227 24.67 19.00 4.74
C SER A 227 25.62 19.20 3.55
N GLN A 228 26.53 20.17 3.65
CA GLN A 228 27.48 20.58 2.60
C GLN A 228 28.94 20.45 3.04
N ALA A 229 29.19 19.83 4.20
CA ALA A 229 30.55 19.65 4.66
C ALA A 229 31.35 18.75 3.70
N SER A 230 32.59 19.15 3.43
CA SER A 230 33.52 18.40 2.57
C SER A 230 33.78 16.98 3.06
N CYS A 231 33.55 16.70 4.34
CA CYS A 231 33.69 15.37 4.94
C CYS A 231 32.75 14.31 4.36
N CYS A 232 31.62 14.72 3.77
CA CYS A 232 30.67 13.83 3.10
C CYS A 232 30.78 13.92 1.57
N MET A 233 31.70 14.69 0.99
CA MET A 233 31.86 14.76 -0.46
C MET A 233 32.55 13.49 -0.98
N THR A 234 31.87 12.76 -1.87
CA THR A 234 32.43 11.62 -2.61
C THR A 234 32.76 12.00 -4.06
N ASP A 235 33.24 11.04 -4.87
CA ASP A 235 33.88 11.15 -6.20
C ASP A 235 33.15 11.95 -7.31
N ARG A 236 32.08 12.67 -7.00
CA ARG A 236 31.36 13.58 -7.92
C ARG A 236 30.91 14.90 -7.27
N ASN A 237 31.58 15.37 -6.22
CA ASN A 237 31.15 16.56 -5.44
C ASN A 237 29.71 16.45 -4.89
N LYS A 238 29.22 15.22 -4.67
CA LYS A 238 27.90 14.98 -4.07
C LYS A 238 28.04 15.00 -2.55
N GLY A 239 27.41 15.98 -1.88
CA GLY A 239 27.39 16.06 -0.40
C GLY A 239 26.50 15.01 0.27
N GLY A 240 26.41 15.06 1.60
CA GLY A 240 25.68 14.08 2.41
C GLY A 240 24.18 14.01 2.08
N CYS A 241 23.52 15.17 1.93
CA CYS A 241 22.10 15.22 1.52
C CYS A 241 21.83 14.53 0.19
N PHE A 242 22.74 14.70 -0.79
CA PHE A 242 22.55 14.12 -2.12
C PHE A 242 22.70 12.60 -2.08
N GLN A 243 23.69 12.09 -1.35
CA GLN A 243 23.90 10.66 -1.21
C GLN A 243 22.76 9.98 -0.46
N HIS A 244 22.22 10.64 0.56
CA HIS A 244 21.06 10.15 1.29
C HIS A 244 19.82 9.99 0.39
N ARG A 245 19.61 10.89 -0.58
CA ARG A 245 18.50 10.78 -1.55
C ARG A 245 18.61 9.55 -2.46
N GLU A 246 19.81 9.05 -2.73
CA GLU A 246 20.03 7.85 -3.56
C GLU A 246 19.87 6.54 -2.76
N LYS A 247 19.69 6.63 -1.44
CA LYS A 247 19.57 5.52 -0.48
C LYS A 247 18.11 5.11 -0.30
#